data_AF-A0A941AM70-F1
#
_entry.id   AF-A0A941AM70-F1
#
_cell.length_a   1.000
_cell.length_b   1.000
_cell.length_c   1.000
_cell.angle_alpha   90.00
_cell.angle_beta   90.00
_cell.angle_gamma   90.00
#
_symmetry.space_group_name_H-M   'P 1'
#
loop_
_entity.id
_entity.type
_entity.pdbx_description
1 polymer ?
#
loop_
_entity_poly.entity_id
_entity_poly.type
_entity_poly.pdbx_seq_one_letter_code
_entity_poly.pdbx_strand_id
1 'polypeptide(L)'
;SGFGEMRNVDAISRGVEMSGSWQLTEMVGFAGAYTYTATRDKTNQQRILGIPDHRGSLSVLLTPSPRLQGRVDWRAESDQLDAPPNGGEKRRPGYARVDLYGRYLWKTGPAGAPQVAITGKVQNVLDRSYEERKEYPAPGVNFLLGAEVSI
;
A
#
# COMPACT_ATOMS: atom_id res chain seq x y z
N SER A 1 -0.32 36.44 12.15
CA SER A 1 -1.61 35.89 11.68
C SER A 1 -1.88 34.65 12.51
N GLY A 2 -2.90 34.69 13.37
CA GLY A 2 -3.15 33.63 14.35
C GLY A 2 -3.51 32.30 13.69
N PHE A 3 -3.09 31.20 14.31
CA PHE A 3 -3.63 29.87 14.01
C PHE A 3 -5.15 29.97 14.05
N GLY A 4 -5.81 29.58 12.95
CA GLY A 4 -7.26 29.66 12.83
C GLY A 4 -7.96 28.96 14.00
N GLU A 5 -9.13 29.47 14.37
CA GLU A 5 -9.93 28.90 15.45
C GLU A 5 -10.30 27.45 15.10
N MET A 6 -9.92 26.49 15.95
CA MET A 6 -10.29 25.10 15.76
C MET A 6 -11.78 24.96 16.06
N ARG A 7 -12.54 24.50 15.07
CA ARG A 7 -13.97 24.26 15.17
C ARG A 7 -14.25 22.78 14.93
N ASN A 8 -15.18 22.22 15.70
CA ASN A 8 -15.76 20.93 15.39
C ASN A 8 -16.57 21.02 14.09
N VAL A 9 -16.29 20.11 13.18
CA VAL A 9 -17.03 19.95 11.92
C VAL A 9 -17.67 18.57 11.89
N ASP A 10 -18.91 18.54 11.43
CA ASP A 10 -19.66 17.31 11.23
C ASP A 10 -19.28 16.69 9.89
N ALA A 11 -18.89 15.42 9.89
CA ALA A 11 -18.58 14.68 8.67
C ALA A 11 -19.52 13.48 8.48
N ILE A 12 -19.78 13.13 7.22
CA ILE A 12 -20.45 11.90 6.82
C ILE A 12 -19.45 11.06 6.03
N SER A 13 -19.34 9.78 6.37
CA SER A 13 -18.58 8.79 5.61
C SER A 13 -19.48 7.60 5.28
N ARG A 14 -19.46 7.16 4.03
CA ARG A 14 -20.17 5.97 3.54
C ARG A 14 -19.27 5.25 2.55
N GLY A 15 -19.34 3.94 2.50
CA GLY A 15 -18.46 3.18 1.61
C GLY A 15 -18.89 1.75 1.44
N VAL A 16 -18.19 1.08 0.52
CA VAL A 16 -18.28 -0.36 0.30
C VAL A 16 -16.87 -0.90 0.29
N GLU A 17 -16.68 -2.02 0.97
CA GLU A 17 -15.41 -2.72 1.04
C GLU A 17 -15.59 -4.16 0.55
N MET A 18 -14.63 -4.62 -0.23
CA MET A 18 -14.57 -5.98 -0.70
C MET A 18 -13.14 -6.48 -0.56
N SER A 19 -12.98 -7.68 -0.01
CA SER A 19 -11.70 -8.37 0.05
C SER A 19 -11.88 -9.85 -0.21
N GLY A 20 -10.86 -10.47 -0.78
CA GLY A 20 -10.89 -11.91 -1.04
C GLY A 20 -9.52 -12.46 -1.34
N SER A 21 -9.42 -13.77 -1.23
CA SER A 21 -8.27 -14.55 -1.66
C SER A 21 -8.73 -15.82 -2.34
N TRP A 22 -7.95 -16.26 -3.32
CA TRP A 22 -8.23 -17.49 -4.05
C TRP A 22 -6.93 -18.24 -4.31
N GLN A 23 -6.88 -19.50 -3.88
CA GLN A 23 -5.79 -20.40 -4.21
C GLN A 23 -6.13 -21.11 -5.53
N LEU A 24 -5.39 -20.81 -6.59
CA LEU A 24 -5.61 -21.41 -7.91
C LEU A 24 -4.95 -22.79 -8.00
N THR A 25 -3.74 -22.92 -7.46
CA THR A 25 -2.97 -24.17 -7.36
C THR A 25 -2.20 -24.19 -6.06
N GLU A 26 -1.48 -25.25 -5.70
CA GLU A 26 -0.59 -25.25 -4.53
C GLU A 26 0.51 -24.18 -4.60
N MET A 27 0.89 -23.75 -5.82
CA MET A 27 1.97 -22.78 -6.04
C MET A 27 1.48 -21.35 -6.31
N VAL A 28 0.25 -21.17 -6.77
CA VAL A 28 -0.26 -19.87 -7.23
C VAL A 28 -1.54 -19.51 -6.52
N GLY A 29 -1.56 -18.34 -5.89
CA GLY A 29 -2.74 -17.74 -5.28
C GLY A 29 -2.91 -16.28 -5.67
N PHE A 30 -4.09 -15.76 -5.40
CA PHE A 30 -4.44 -14.35 -5.59
C PHE A 30 -5.01 -13.81 -4.28
N ALA A 31 -4.73 -12.55 -3.99
CA ALA A 31 -5.38 -11.82 -2.90
C ALA A 31 -5.71 -10.42 -3.37
N GLY A 32 -6.84 -9.87 -2.94
CA GLY A 32 -7.25 -8.54 -3.35
C GLY A 32 -8.13 -7.86 -2.33
N ALA A 33 -8.10 -6.55 -2.37
CA ALA A 33 -8.97 -5.68 -1.58
C ALA A 33 -9.33 -4.45 -2.40
N TYR A 34 -10.54 -3.96 -2.23
CA TYR A 34 -11.04 -2.74 -2.84
C TYR A 34 -11.98 -2.04 -1.88
N THR A 35 -11.80 -0.73 -1.74
CA THR A 35 -12.60 0.15 -0.92
C THR A 35 -13.05 1.33 -1.77
N TYR A 36 -14.35 1.56 -1.79
CA TYR A 36 -14.94 2.82 -2.22
C TYR A 36 -15.36 3.60 -0.97
N THR A 37 -14.98 4.87 -0.86
CA THR A 37 -15.32 5.75 0.24
C THR A 37 -15.82 7.09 -0.26
N ALA A 38 -17.02 7.47 0.14
CA ALA A 38 -17.58 8.79 -0.09
C ALA A 38 -17.62 9.54 1.25
N THR A 39 -16.77 10.55 1.39
CA THR A 39 -16.74 11.42 2.56
C THR A 39 -17.18 12.84 2.22
N ARG A 40 -17.91 13.49 3.12
CA ARG A 40 -18.33 14.89 2.99
C ARG A 40 -18.38 15.60 4.34
N ASP A 41 -17.89 16.83 4.40
CA ASP A 41 -18.20 17.77 5.48
C ASP A 41 -19.65 18.28 5.30
N LYS A 42 -20.46 18.20 6.35
CA LYS A 42 -21.87 18.63 6.28
C LYS A 42 -22.02 20.14 6.09
N THR A 43 -21.03 20.93 6.52
CA THR A 43 -21.05 22.40 6.48
C THR A 43 -20.89 22.92 5.06
N ASN A 44 -19.84 22.51 4.35
CA ASN A 44 -19.47 23.05 3.05
C ASN A 44 -19.62 22.03 1.90
N GLN A 45 -20.06 20.79 2.21
CA GLN A 45 -20.26 19.70 1.26
C GLN A 45 -19.00 19.25 0.50
N GLN A 46 -17.81 19.64 0.97
CA GLN A 46 -16.52 19.23 0.40
C GLN A 46 -16.09 17.84 0.87
N ARG A 47 -15.23 17.17 0.09
CA ARG A 47 -14.61 15.89 0.49
C ARG A 47 -13.71 16.13 1.70
N ILE A 48 -13.61 15.14 2.57
CA ILE A 48 -12.69 15.21 3.72
C ILE A 48 -11.26 15.03 3.22
N LEU A 49 -10.33 15.83 3.76
CA LEU A 49 -8.92 15.77 3.41
C LEU A 49 -8.31 14.39 3.71
N GLY A 50 -7.39 13.95 2.86
CA GLY A 50 -6.60 12.74 3.06
C GLY A 50 -7.29 11.43 2.69
N ILE A 51 -8.52 11.48 2.14
CA ILE A 51 -9.31 10.29 1.83
C ILE A 51 -9.53 10.18 0.32
N PRO A 52 -8.93 9.18 -0.36
CA PRO A 52 -9.25 8.89 -1.76
C PRO A 52 -10.61 8.19 -1.86
N ASP A 53 -11.32 8.43 -2.96
CA ASP A 53 -12.63 7.82 -3.17
C ASP A 53 -12.53 6.34 -3.50
N HIS A 54 -11.46 5.94 -4.17
CA HIS A 54 -11.17 4.56 -4.53
C HIS A 54 -9.77 4.16 -4.05
N ARG A 55 -9.66 3.02 -3.39
CA ARG A 55 -8.37 2.40 -3.05
C ARG A 55 -8.47 0.91 -3.28
N GLY A 56 -7.44 0.33 -3.88
CA GLY A 56 -7.41 -1.11 -4.14
C GLY A 56 -6.01 -1.70 -4.19
N SER A 57 -5.95 -2.99 -3.94
CA SER A 57 -4.77 -3.81 -4.14
C SER A 57 -5.14 -5.16 -4.74
N LEU A 58 -4.26 -5.67 -5.59
CA LEU A 58 -4.29 -7.04 -6.10
C LEU A 58 -2.89 -7.63 -5.93
N SER A 59 -2.81 -8.89 -5.54
CA SER A 59 -1.57 -9.60 -5.32
C SER A 59 -1.61 -10.94 -6.01
N VAL A 60 -0.53 -11.28 -6.72
CA VAL A 60 -0.24 -12.64 -7.15
C VAL A 60 0.75 -13.24 -6.16
N LEU A 61 0.39 -14.36 -5.56
CA LEU A 61 1.17 -15.10 -4.56
C LEU A 61 1.81 -16.31 -5.25
N LEU A 62 3.12 -16.48 -5.09
CA LEU A 62 3.89 -17.55 -5.70
C LEU A 62 4.64 -18.35 -4.63
N THR A 63 4.42 -19.66 -4.59
CA THR A 63 5.13 -20.59 -3.71
C THR A 63 5.61 -21.80 -4.53
N PRO A 64 6.60 -21.61 -5.43
CA PRO A 64 7.09 -22.69 -6.29
C PRO A 64 7.76 -23.83 -5.50
N SER A 65 8.21 -23.57 -4.27
CA SER A 65 8.68 -24.60 -3.35
C SER A 65 8.50 -24.16 -1.89
N PRO A 66 8.59 -25.06 -0.91
CA PRO A 66 8.52 -24.69 0.51
C PRO A 66 9.60 -23.69 0.96
N ARG A 67 10.68 -23.51 0.19
CA ARG A 67 11.78 -22.59 0.51
C ARG A 67 11.69 -21.25 -0.20
N LEU A 68 10.79 -21.09 -1.16
CA LEU A 68 10.74 -19.89 -2.01
C LEU A 68 9.32 -19.36 -2.06
N GLN A 69 9.17 -18.10 -1.65
CA GLN A 69 7.93 -17.34 -1.78
C GLN A 69 8.21 -16.10 -2.61
N GLY A 70 7.30 -15.78 -3.52
CA GLY A 70 7.29 -14.58 -4.34
C GLY A 70 5.94 -13.91 -4.29
N ARG A 71 5.91 -12.61 -4.51
CA ARG A 71 4.66 -11.86 -4.64
C ARG A 71 4.81 -10.67 -5.57
N VAL A 72 3.80 -10.45 -6.40
CA VAL A 72 3.64 -9.24 -7.22
C VAL A 72 2.43 -8.50 -6.68
N ASP A 73 2.59 -7.26 -6.26
CA ASP A 73 1.53 -6.43 -5.69
C ASP A 73 1.22 -5.24 -6.59
N TRP A 74 -0.02 -5.12 -7.04
CA TRP A 74 -0.57 -3.90 -7.61
C TRP A 74 -1.27 -3.12 -6.51
N ARG A 75 -1.01 -1.82 -6.46
CA ARG A 75 -1.70 -0.88 -5.56
C ARG A 75 -2.16 0.31 -6.35
N ALA A 76 -3.40 0.71 -6.17
CA ALA A 76 -3.96 1.88 -6.82
C ALA A 76 -4.82 2.69 -5.85
N GLU A 77 -4.76 4.01 -6.00
CA GLU A 77 -5.69 4.92 -5.35
C GLU A 77 -6.08 6.05 -6.31
N SER A 78 -7.33 6.51 -6.19
CA SER A 78 -7.81 7.68 -6.91
C SER A 78 -7.19 8.95 -6.35
N ASP A 79 -7.52 10.08 -6.98
CA ASP A 79 -7.16 11.37 -6.42
C ASP A 79 -7.86 11.60 -5.06
N GLN A 80 -7.28 12.52 -4.30
CA GLN A 80 -7.83 12.99 -3.04
C GLN A 80 -7.57 14.48 -2.86
N LEU A 81 -8.31 15.09 -1.94
CA LEU A 81 -7.92 16.39 -1.39
C LEU A 81 -6.84 16.17 -0.32
N ASP A 82 -5.87 17.06 -0.27
CA ASP A 82 -4.76 17.02 0.67
C ASP A 82 -4.34 18.46 1.01
N ALA A 83 -3.62 18.63 2.12
CA ALA A 83 -3.10 19.92 2.55
C ALA A 83 -1.61 19.78 2.91
N PRO A 84 -0.71 20.43 2.14
CA PRO A 84 0.69 20.49 2.54
C PRO A 84 0.83 21.29 3.85
N PRO A 85 1.86 21.05 4.67
CA PRO A 85 1.99 21.61 6.01
C PRO A 85 1.83 23.14 6.10
N ASN A 86 2.17 23.87 5.04
CA ASN A 86 2.10 25.34 4.98
C ASN A 86 1.17 25.85 3.85
N GLY A 87 0.24 25.04 3.36
CA GLY A 87 -0.64 25.43 2.27
C GLY A 87 -2.11 25.08 2.48
N GLY A 88 -2.95 25.64 1.60
CA GLY A 88 -4.37 25.32 1.57
C GLY A 88 -4.66 23.96 0.93
N GLU A 89 -5.93 23.60 0.92
CA GLU A 89 -6.44 22.42 0.24
C GLU A 89 -6.00 22.38 -1.24
N LYS A 90 -5.44 21.25 -1.64
CA LYS A 90 -5.02 20.97 -3.01
C LYS A 90 -5.42 19.55 -3.39
N ARG A 91 -5.72 19.33 -4.67
CA ARG A 91 -5.91 17.98 -5.20
C ARG A 91 -4.56 17.29 -5.37
N ARG A 92 -4.41 16.10 -4.78
CA ARG A 92 -3.32 15.16 -5.03
C ARG A 92 -3.80 14.14 -6.07
N PRO A 93 -3.14 14.02 -7.23
CA PRO A 93 -3.50 13.02 -8.23
C PRO A 93 -3.42 11.60 -7.66
N GLY A 94 -4.31 10.73 -8.15
CA GLY A 94 -4.23 9.31 -7.87
C GLY A 94 -3.00 8.67 -8.51
N TYR A 95 -2.63 7.48 -8.05
CA TYR A 95 -1.52 6.73 -8.61
C TYR A 95 -1.80 5.24 -8.62
N ALA A 96 -1.04 4.53 -9.44
CA ALA A 96 -0.92 3.08 -9.38
C ALA A 96 0.55 2.69 -9.40
N ARG A 97 0.93 1.73 -8.57
CA ARG A 97 2.28 1.16 -8.52
C ARG A 97 2.25 -0.36 -8.49
N VAL A 98 3.37 -0.93 -8.91
CA VAL A 98 3.64 -2.35 -8.81
C VAL A 98 4.85 -2.55 -7.90
N ASP A 99 4.72 -3.47 -6.94
CA ASP A 99 5.80 -3.90 -6.08
C ASP A 99 6.10 -5.39 -6.31
N LEU A 100 7.35 -5.78 -6.11
CA LEU A 100 7.81 -7.17 -6.11
C LEU A 100 8.36 -7.54 -4.74
N TYR A 101 8.06 -8.73 -4.28
CA TYR A 101 8.57 -9.30 -3.03
C TYR A 101 9.08 -10.72 -3.27
N GLY A 102 10.17 -11.07 -2.60
CA GLY A 102 10.73 -12.42 -2.56
C GLY A 102 11.21 -12.78 -1.17
N ARG A 103 11.03 -14.04 -0.79
CA ARG A 103 11.58 -14.65 0.42
C ARG A 103 12.19 -16.00 0.09
N TYR A 104 13.43 -16.21 0.51
CA TYR A 104 14.13 -17.47 0.38
C TYR A 104 14.55 -18.01 1.74
N LEU A 105 14.20 -19.26 2.03
CA LEU A 105 14.58 -19.97 3.23
C LEU A 105 15.87 -20.77 2.98
N TRP A 106 16.97 -20.24 3.48
CA TRP A 106 18.28 -20.88 3.45
C TRP A 106 18.47 -21.74 4.70
N LYS A 107 18.69 -23.06 4.50
CA LYS A 107 19.02 -24.00 5.58
C LYS A 107 20.54 -24.11 5.67
N THR A 108 21.11 -23.82 6.83
CA THR A 108 22.57 -23.68 7.00
C THR A 108 23.31 -25.00 7.24
N GLY A 109 22.63 -26.16 7.26
CA GLY A 109 23.30 -27.44 7.52
C GLY A 109 22.37 -28.63 7.82
N PRO A 110 22.83 -29.60 8.62
CA PRO A 110 22.07 -30.79 9.05
C PRO A 110 20.77 -30.44 9.79
N ALA A 111 19.96 -31.47 10.09
CA ALA A 111 18.79 -31.32 10.94
C ALA A 111 19.16 -30.68 12.29
N GLY A 112 18.54 -29.54 12.62
CA GLY A 112 18.85 -28.74 13.82
C GLY A 112 19.76 -27.53 13.59
N ALA A 113 20.29 -27.31 12.38
CA ALA A 113 21.02 -26.09 12.05
C ALA A 113 20.08 -24.88 11.91
N PRO A 114 20.52 -23.66 12.29
CA PRO A 114 19.73 -22.44 12.15
C PRO A 114 19.22 -22.24 10.72
N GLN A 115 18.02 -21.68 10.60
CA GLN A 115 17.43 -21.34 9.31
C GLN A 115 17.50 -19.82 9.14
N VAL A 116 17.94 -19.39 7.95
CA VAL A 116 18.01 -17.97 7.60
C VAL A 116 16.99 -17.70 6.50
N ALA A 117 16.01 -16.86 6.78
CA ALA A 117 15.10 -16.36 5.76
C ALA A 117 15.59 -15.02 5.25
N ILE A 118 15.94 -14.97 3.96
CA ILE A 118 16.35 -13.76 3.26
C ILE A 118 15.12 -13.18 2.58
N THR A 119 14.82 -11.90 2.80
CA THR A 119 13.70 -11.19 2.18
C THR A 119 14.19 -10.02 1.35
N GLY A 120 13.52 -9.80 0.23
CA GLY A 120 13.75 -8.65 -0.63
C GLY A 120 12.43 -8.09 -1.12
N LYS A 121 12.34 -6.77 -1.21
CA LYS A 121 11.21 -6.07 -1.83
C LYS A 121 11.73 -4.96 -2.75
N VAL A 122 11.18 -4.89 -3.95
CA VAL A 122 11.37 -3.76 -4.87
C VAL A 122 10.02 -3.06 -4.97
N GLN A 123 9.96 -1.81 -4.55
CA GLN A 123 8.75 -1.01 -4.63
C GLN A 123 8.79 -0.13 -5.86
N ASN A 124 7.61 0.16 -6.42
CA ASN A 124 7.45 1.05 -7.56
C ASN A 124 8.32 0.62 -8.76
N VAL A 125 8.23 -0.65 -9.16
CA VAL A 125 9.10 -1.22 -10.21
C VAL A 125 8.93 -0.59 -11.58
N LEU A 126 7.85 0.17 -11.79
CA LEU A 126 7.56 0.91 -13.01
C LEU A 126 8.04 2.38 -12.94
N ASP A 127 8.80 2.73 -11.91
CA ASP A 127 9.37 4.06 -11.66
C ASP A 127 8.36 5.21 -11.83
N ARG A 128 7.19 5.05 -11.25
CA ARG A 128 6.14 6.07 -11.34
C ARG A 128 6.48 7.24 -10.41
N SER A 129 6.43 8.45 -10.96
CA SER A 129 6.45 9.67 -10.16
C SER A 129 5.07 9.94 -9.58
N TYR A 130 4.94 9.88 -8.26
CA TYR A 130 3.70 10.21 -7.55
C TYR A 130 4.03 10.84 -6.20
N GLU A 131 3.01 11.38 -5.54
CA GLU A 131 3.12 11.99 -4.21
C GLU A 131 2.36 11.11 -3.22
N GLU A 132 2.97 10.72 -2.09
CA GLU A 132 2.23 10.05 -0.99
C GLU A 132 1.48 11.07 -0.13
N ARG A 133 2.04 12.28 -0.04
CA ARG A 133 1.41 13.48 0.51
C ARG A 133 1.74 14.64 -0.41
N LYS A 134 0.82 15.59 -0.57
CA LYS A 134 1.05 16.74 -1.46
C LYS A 134 2.34 17.47 -1.08
N GLU A 135 3.17 17.77 -2.08
CA GLU A 135 4.52 18.35 -1.97
C GLU A 135 5.59 17.42 -1.35
N TYR A 136 5.26 16.15 -1.14
CA TYR A 136 6.18 15.09 -0.73
C TYR A 136 6.16 13.96 -1.77
N PRO A 137 7.07 14.03 -2.77
CA PRO A 137 7.16 12.97 -3.77
C PRO A 137 7.58 11.65 -3.13
N ALA A 138 6.98 10.57 -3.60
CA ALA A 138 7.43 9.24 -3.26
C ALA A 138 8.79 8.96 -3.90
N PRO A 139 9.62 8.07 -3.31
CA PRO A 139 10.78 7.54 -4.01
C PRO A 139 10.38 6.92 -5.35
N GLY A 140 11.30 6.93 -6.32
CA GLY A 140 11.20 6.12 -7.54
C GLY A 140 11.29 4.63 -7.22
N VAL A 141 12.08 3.87 -7.98
CA VAL A 141 12.37 2.48 -7.60
C VAL A 141 13.08 2.43 -6.24
N ASN A 142 12.51 1.70 -5.27
CA ASN A 142 13.05 1.57 -3.91
C ASN A 142 13.28 0.09 -3.53
N PHE A 143 14.43 -0.21 -2.91
CA PHE A 143 14.84 -1.56 -2.54
C PHE A 143 14.86 -1.72 -1.02
N LEU A 144 14.23 -2.78 -0.53
CA LEU A 144 14.24 -3.19 0.87
C LEU A 144 14.79 -4.60 0.97
N LEU A 145 15.74 -4.82 1.88
CA LEU A 145 16.36 -6.12 2.13
C LEU A 145 16.29 -6.43 3.61
N GLY A 146 16.06 -7.71 3.93
CA GLY A 146 16.01 -8.18 5.31
C GLY A 146 16.51 -9.61 5.43
N ALA A 147 16.92 -9.97 6.64
CA ALA A 147 17.28 -11.34 7.00
C ALA A 147 16.73 -11.65 8.39
N GLU A 148 16.20 -12.85 8.56
CA GLU A 148 15.64 -13.35 9.81
C GLU A 148 16.29 -14.70 10.11
N VAL A 149 16.77 -14.88 11.35
CA VAL A 149 17.39 -16.12 11.81
C VAL A 149 16.44 -16.80 12.78
N SER A 150 16.12 -18.06 12.51
CA SER A 150 15.40 -18.94 13.43
C SER A 150 16.37 -19.99 13.95
N ILE A 151 16.53 -20.04 15.28
CA ILE A 151 17.41 -20.96 16.01
C ILE A 151 16.59 -22.13 16.54
#